data_AF-A0A920QL13-F1
#
_entry.id   AF-A0A920QL13-F1
#
_cell.length_a   1.000
_cell.length_b   1.000
_cell.length_c   1.000
_cell.angle_alpha   90.00
_cell.angle_beta   90.00
_cell.angle_gamma   90.00
#
_symmetry.space_group_name_H-M   'P 1'
#
loop_
_entity.id
_entity.type
_entity.pdbx_description
1 polymer ?
#
loop_
_entity_poly.entity_id
_entity_poly.type
_entity_poly.pdbx_seq_one_letter_code
_entity_poly.pdbx_strand_id
1 'polypeptide(L)' 'MTEHPDSNFIDIFAPILEDFQFKPTIHVYYESKTVSVKDGLPKFKDLPEEFNGSGKILPE' A
#
# COMPACT_ATOMS: atom_id res chain seq x y z
N MET A 1 10.59 5.31 -8.66
CA MET A 1 10.62 5.43 -7.19
C MET A 1 10.06 6.79 -6.81
N THR A 2 9.55 6.93 -5.59
CA THR A 2 9.07 8.21 -5.05
C THR A 2 9.69 8.40 -3.68
N GLU A 3 10.33 9.54 -3.45
CA GLU A 3 10.88 9.88 -2.13
C GLU A 3 9.83 10.62 -1.30
N HIS A 4 9.76 10.30 -0.01
CA HIS A 4 8.95 10.98 0.99
C HIS A 4 9.86 11.54 2.09
N PRO A 5 10.52 12.70 1.87
CA PRO A 5 11.54 13.23 2.77
C PRO A 5 11.05 13.46 4.20
N ASP A 6 9.82 13.94 4.36
CA ASP A 6 9.23 14.23 5.67
C ASP A 6 8.92 12.96 6.48
N SER A 7 8.76 11.82 5.81
CA SER A 7 8.49 10.51 6.43
C SER A 7 9.72 9.61 6.49
N ASN A 8 10.89 10.10 6.02
CA ASN A 8 12.13 9.33 5.94
C ASN A 8 11.95 7.96 5.25
N PHE A 9 11.21 7.94 4.13
CA PHE A 9 10.82 6.72 3.42
C PHE A 9 10.84 6.91 1.89
N ILE A 10 11.06 5.82 1.14
CA ILE A 10 11.09 5.82 -0.33
C ILE A 10 10.24 4.65 -0.85
N ASP A 11 9.33 4.94 -1.77
CA ASP A 11 8.62 3.94 -2.55
C ASP A 11 9.50 3.41 -3.69
N ILE A 12 9.77 2.11 -3.68
CA ILE A 12 10.40 1.40 -4.80
C ILE A 12 9.32 0.62 -5.54
N PHE A 13 9.05 1.00 -6.78
CA PHE A 13 8.07 0.30 -7.62
C PHE A 13 8.62 -1.08 -8.00
N ALA A 14 7.94 -2.16 -7.61
CA ALA A 14 8.42 -3.51 -7.89
C ALA A 14 8.83 -3.77 -9.36
N PRO A 15 8.16 -3.21 -10.40
CA PRO A 15 8.55 -3.43 -11.80
C PRO A 15 9.94 -2.91 -12.19
N ILE A 16 10.58 -2.05 -11.38
CA ILE A 16 11.93 -1.54 -11.69
C ILE A 16 13.06 -2.42 -11.12
N LEU A 17 12.73 -3.47 -10.38
CA LEU A 17 13.70 -4.38 -9.77
C LEU A 17 13.87 -5.62 -10.64
N GLU A 18 15.09 -5.87 -11.12
CA GLU A 18 15.45 -7.08 -11.86
C GLU A 18 15.38 -8.32 -10.94
N ASP A 19 14.87 -9.43 -11.47
CA ASP A 19 14.71 -10.72 -10.77
C ASP A 19 13.95 -10.69 -9.43
N PHE A 20 13.20 -9.61 -9.14
CA PHE A 20 12.44 -9.48 -7.91
C PHE A 20 11.03 -10.05 -8.03
N GLN A 21 10.75 -11.12 -7.28
CA GLN A 21 9.40 -11.66 -7.16
C GLN A 21 8.58 -10.84 -6.15
N PHE A 22 7.75 -9.94 -6.65
CA PHE A 22 6.84 -9.16 -5.82
C PHE A 22 5.76 -10.03 -5.16
N LYS A 23 5.62 -9.91 -3.83
CA LYS A 23 4.56 -10.52 -3.03
C LYS A 23 3.82 -9.42 -2.26
N PRO A 24 2.68 -8.94 -2.74
CA PRO A 24 1.93 -7.90 -2.04
C PRO A 24 1.40 -8.43 -0.70
N THR A 25 1.30 -7.54 0.27
CA THR A 25 0.83 -7.88 1.63
C THR A 25 -0.38 -7.05 2.06
N ILE A 26 -0.53 -5.82 1.56
CA ILE A 26 -1.60 -4.89 1.94
C ILE A 26 -1.98 -3.98 0.75
N HIS A 27 -3.19 -3.42 0.81
CA HIS A 27 -3.62 -2.31 -0.03
C HIS A 27 -3.80 -1.07 0.85
N VAL A 28 -3.23 0.07 0.45
CA VAL A 28 -3.40 1.38 1.11
C VAL A 28 -4.22 2.31 0.23
N TYR A 29 -4.83 3.33 0.83
CA TYR A 29 -5.73 4.28 0.14
C TYR A 29 -6.91 3.61 -0.58
N TYR A 30 -7.41 2.49 -0.05
CA TYR A 30 -8.45 1.67 -0.69
C TYR A 30 -9.84 2.33 -0.69
N GLU A 31 -10.04 3.43 0.04
CA GLU A 31 -11.27 4.22 -0.04
C GLU A 31 -11.45 4.90 -1.41
N SER A 32 -10.34 5.28 -2.04
CA SER A 32 -10.31 5.99 -3.33
C SER A 32 -10.14 5.02 -4.52
N LYS A 33 -10.30 3.71 -4.29
CA LYS A 33 -10.14 2.71 -5.34
C LYS A 33 -11.17 2.90 -6.47
N THR A 34 -10.75 2.61 -7.68
CA THR A 34 -11.62 2.52 -8.86
C THR A 34 -11.96 1.08 -9.23
N VAL A 35 -11.17 0.12 -8.73
CA VAL A 35 -11.32 -1.32 -8.98
C VAL A 35 -11.22 -2.05 -7.64
N SER A 36 -12.18 -2.93 -7.36
CA SER A 36 -12.10 -3.84 -6.21
C SER A 36 -11.19 -5.01 -6.50
N VAL A 37 -10.25 -5.29 -5.60
CA VAL A 37 -9.29 -6.38 -5.69
C VAL A 37 -9.63 -7.44 -4.65
N LYS A 38 -10.06 -8.62 -5.10
CA LYS A 38 -10.48 -9.73 -4.23
C LYS A 38 -9.38 -10.76 -4.05
N ASP A 39 -8.44 -10.47 -3.15
CA ASP A 39 -7.22 -11.27 -2.95
C ASP A 39 -7.01 -11.72 -1.50
N GLY A 40 -7.95 -11.41 -0.59
CA GLY A 40 -7.85 -11.74 0.83
C GLY A 40 -6.84 -10.90 1.61
N LEU A 41 -6.18 -9.91 0.99
CA LEU A 41 -5.22 -9.04 1.66
C LEU A 41 -5.92 -7.88 2.38
N PRO A 42 -5.37 -7.39 3.52
CA PRO A 42 -5.89 -6.22 4.22
C PRO A 42 -6.07 -5.00 3.30
N LYS A 43 -7.23 -4.34 3.42
CA LYS A 43 -7.60 -3.16 2.64
C LYS A 43 -7.68 -1.93 3.53
N PHE A 44 -6.59 -1.20 3.71
CA PHE A 44 -6.60 0.01 4.51
C PHE A 44 -7.35 1.14 3.78
N LYS A 45 -8.26 1.80 4.50
CA LYS A 45 -8.99 3.00 4.04
C LYS A 45 -7.99 4.04 3.52
N ASP A 46 -7.00 4.36 4.34
CA ASP A 46 -5.87 5.24 4.07
C ASP A 46 -4.55 4.48 4.36
N LEU A 47 -3.78 4.88 5.36
CA LEU A 47 -2.52 4.23 5.76
C LEU A 47 -2.71 3.44 7.08
N PRO A 48 -1.83 2.47 7.39
CA PRO A 48 -1.74 1.87 8.73
C PRO A 48 -1.40 2.90 9.81
N GLU A 49 -1.68 2.60 11.08
CA GLU A 49 -1.37 3.51 12.22
C GLU A 49 0.13 3.77 12.33
N GLU A 50 0.96 2.76 12.04
CA GLU A 50 2.42 2.83 12.03
C GLU A 50 2.96 3.80 10.97
N PHE A 51 2.14 4.14 9.97
CA PHE A 51 2.42 5.12 8.92
C PHE A 51 1.57 6.39 9.09
N ASN A 52 1.17 6.72 10.31
CA ASN A 52 0.37 7.90 10.64
C ASN A 52 -1.01 7.96 9.94
N GLY A 53 -1.55 6.82 9.53
CA GLY A 53 -2.92 6.70 9.00
C GLY A 53 -3.96 6.36 10.06
N SER A 54 -5.18 6.08 9.60
CA SER A 54 -6.30 5.73 10.49
C SER A 54 -6.29 4.29 10.98
N GLY A 55 -5.50 3.40 10.35
CA GLY A 55 -5.51 1.96 10.63
C GLY A 55 -6.80 1.24 10.23
N LYS A 56 -7.81 1.95 9.72
CA LYS A 56 -9.12 1.37 9.43
C LYS A 56 -9.05 0.44 8.22
N ILE A 57 -9.49 -0.80 8.41
CA ILE A 57 -9.66 -1.77 7.33
C ILE A 57 -11.07 -1.68 6.74
N LEU A 58 -11.16 -1.73 5.43
CA LEU A 58 -12.39 -1.80 4.65
C LEU A 58 -12.72 -3.25 4.30
N PRO A 59 -14.01 -3.58 4.13
CA PRO A 59 -14.41 -4.86 3.58
C PRO A 59 -13.91 -5.02 2.13
N GLU A 60 -13.79 -6.27 1.70
CA GLU A 60 -13.39 -6.63 0.34
C GLU A 60 -14.53 -6.48 -0.68
#